data_AF-A0A0F2QRL3-F1
#
_entry.id   AF-A0A0F2QRL3-F1
#
_cell.length_a   1.000
_cell.length_b   1.000
_cell.length_c   1.000
_cell.angle_alpha   90.00
_cell.angle_beta   90.00
_cell.angle_gamma   90.00
#
_symmetry.space_group_name_H-M   'P 1'
#
loop_
_entity.id
_entity.type
_entity.pdbx_description
1 polymer ?
#
loop_
_entity_poly.entity_id
_entity_poly.type
_entity_poly.pdbx_seq_one_letter_code
_entity_poly.pdbx_strand_id
1 'polypeptide(L)'
;MMFQIRVLSLFLGMLVFSPLPSFADGPGAAASPTPVWKTVPSRAAAPPQCPELDAVCLFTLQNGIAEPRFFNRKELLQGQPLESQGHVVGVVVFGPADLKVTLDDQAFRPLESNKDGSFMVKNVGRIDPAYLAGHPPDVTSASATGFKSKASAFSYFPKVFGDAVAPGQRFELQLGDEANPQVIAVRQQPVQTVAVAQNNTLPDTPPLFKYIGQRLDQLRAPGTEFDARLAAITDGIRMVETAFQIDLVNQVHLIDMNEKNNALTSEGSSSIWFYIETVLNPSIEELRRMAAHETLHQLVYRLRLTHSSRARQFFADLWGLDALSVARFQMVTTGWFDSSNASLSPKSGLFFAFINEKNFMHGMHGGHSHDNLDEFLTSFIHTLLYLEKLVPNLQLPVNLSSAHPAQTLNDDDRRRLLDWYKESIQLIMQAVETGGTRNPSAEMRMRTFDAFLQNCRALVERIDAGRRGSVSILSER
;
A
#
# COMPACT_ATOMS: atom_id res chain seq x y z
N MET A 1 33.77 -55.90 -12.73
CA MET A 1 33.75 -55.26 -11.40
C MET A 1 32.54 -54.35 -11.36
N MET A 2 31.45 -54.83 -10.79
CA MET A 2 30.14 -54.16 -10.62
C MET A 2 30.10 -53.46 -9.25
N PHE A 3 29.49 -52.27 -9.16
CA PHE A 3 28.67 -51.75 -8.04
C PHE A 3 28.13 -50.36 -8.49
N GLN A 4 26.87 -50.23 -8.95
CA GLN A 4 25.65 -49.88 -8.20
C GLN A 4 25.73 -48.63 -7.30
N ILE A 5 24.99 -47.56 -7.67
CA ILE A 5 24.07 -46.80 -6.78
C ILE A 5 22.82 -46.38 -7.60
N ARG A 6 21.65 -46.56 -6.99
CA ARG A 6 20.26 -46.45 -7.47
C ARG A 6 19.81 -44.98 -7.61
N VAL A 7 19.15 -44.57 -8.71
CA VAL A 7 17.68 -44.42 -8.91
C VAL A 7 16.94 -43.71 -7.77
N LEU A 8 16.46 -42.50 -8.05
CA LEU A 8 15.16 -42.03 -7.56
C LEU A 8 14.44 -41.26 -8.69
N SER A 9 13.26 -41.76 -9.02
CA SER A 9 12.36 -41.31 -10.09
C SER A 9 11.18 -40.51 -9.49
N LEU A 10 10.42 -39.83 -10.37
CA LEU A 10 9.14 -39.12 -10.14
C LEU A 10 9.24 -37.82 -9.31
N PHE A 11 8.81 -36.65 -9.79
CA PHE A 11 7.46 -36.34 -10.25
C PHE A 11 7.45 -35.33 -11.42
N LEU A 12 6.93 -35.79 -12.56
CA LEU A 12 6.38 -34.96 -13.62
C LEU A 12 4.88 -34.84 -13.30
N GLY A 13 4.47 -33.77 -12.62
CA GLY A 13 3.09 -33.50 -12.25
C GLY A 13 2.53 -32.35 -13.08
N MET A 14 1.54 -32.65 -13.91
CA MET A 14 0.75 -31.69 -14.67
C MET A 14 0.23 -30.57 -13.77
N LEU A 15 0.58 -29.32 -14.06
CA LEU A 15 -0.23 -28.18 -13.69
C LEU A 15 -1.21 -27.92 -14.83
N VAL A 16 -2.42 -28.45 -14.66
CA VAL A 16 -3.59 -28.10 -15.46
C VAL A 16 -3.91 -26.64 -15.13
N PHE A 17 -3.72 -25.76 -16.10
CA PHE A 17 -4.23 -24.40 -16.05
C PHE A 17 -5.76 -24.45 -16.15
N SER A 18 -6.44 -24.20 -15.04
CA SER A 18 -7.85 -23.81 -15.08
C SER A 18 -7.94 -22.36 -15.55
N PRO A 19 -8.69 -22.02 -16.62
CA PRO A 19 -8.96 -20.64 -16.96
C PRO A 19 -9.90 -20.06 -15.91
N LEU A 20 -9.44 -19.06 -15.16
CA LEU A 20 -10.33 -18.19 -14.40
C LEU A 20 -11.21 -17.40 -15.41
N PRO A 21 -12.52 -17.27 -15.15
CA PRO A 21 -13.43 -16.60 -16.07
C PRO A 21 -13.06 -15.13 -16.22
N SER A 22 -13.02 -14.70 -17.48
CA SER A 22 -12.95 -13.32 -17.91
C SER A 22 -14.19 -12.58 -17.43
N PHE A 23 -14.05 -11.70 -16.45
CA PHE A 23 -15.05 -10.68 -16.17
C PHE A 23 -14.83 -9.52 -17.15
N ALA A 24 -15.80 -9.37 -18.06
CA ALA A 24 -15.92 -8.24 -18.95
C ALA A 24 -16.62 -7.10 -18.21
N ASP A 25 -15.89 -6.02 -17.91
CA ASP A 25 -16.51 -4.76 -17.50
C ASP A 25 -16.83 -3.92 -18.74
N GLY A 26 -18.11 -3.84 -19.07
CA GLY A 26 -18.69 -2.80 -19.92
C GLY A 26 -19.26 -1.67 -19.05
N PRO A 27 -19.19 -0.40 -19.50
CA PRO A 27 -19.53 0.75 -18.67
C PRO A 27 -21.04 1.02 -18.67
N GLY A 28 -21.59 1.36 -17.51
CA GLY A 28 -22.98 1.78 -17.36
C GLY A 28 -23.17 2.57 -16.09
N ALA A 29 -23.17 3.89 -16.22
CA ALA A 29 -23.66 4.79 -15.19
C ALA A 29 -25.17 4.54 -14.98
N ALA A 30 -25.55 4.15 -13.76
CA ALA A 30 -26.92 4.25 -13.28
C ALA A 30 -26.88 4.56 -11.79
N ALA A 31 -27.57 5.62 -11.39
CA ALA A 31 -27.70 6.07 -10.02
C ALA A 31 -28.19 4.94 -9.10
N SER A 32 -27.46 4.67 -8.02
CA SER A 32 -27.89 3.73 -7.00
C SER A 32 -29.16 4.24 -6.30
N PRO A 33 -30.26 3.48 -6.28
CA PRO A 33 -31.43 3.85 -5.49
C PRO A 33 -31.10 3.68 -4.00
N THR A 34 -31.52 4.67 -3.21
CA THR A 34 -31.55 4.58 -1.74
C THR A 34 -32.33 3.34 -1.32
N PRO A 35 -31.78 2.44 -0.47
CA PRO A 35 -32.53 1.29 -0.01
C PRO A 35 -33.68 1.75 0.89
N VAL A 36 -34.90 1.47 0.45
CA VAL A 36 -36.11 1.62 1.26
C VAL A 36 -36.13 0.48 2.27
N TRP A 37 -35.91 0.83 3.54
CA TRP A 37 -35.99 -0.09 4.67
C TRP A 37 -37.44 -0.58 4.83
N LYS A 38 -37.70 -1.85 4.50
CA LYS A 38 -38.93 -2.53 4.92
C LYS A 38 -38.77 -2.95 6.38
N THR A 39 -39.49 -2.30 7.28
CA THR A 39 -39.68 -2.73 8.66
C THR A 39 -40.36 -4.10 8.68
N VAL A 40 -39.60 -5.14 9.01
CA VAL A 40 -40.15 -6.46 9.34
C VAL A 40 -40.69 -6.41 10.78
N PRO A 41 -41.90 -6.91 11.06
CA PRO A 41 -42.45 -6.87 12.42
C PRO A 41 -41.62 -7.75 13.36
N SER A 42 -41.29 -7.20 14.53
CA SER A 42 -40.62 -7.87 15.63
C SER A 42 -41.45 -9.05 16.14
N ARG A 43 -41.02 -10.27 15.85
CA ARG A 43 -41.46 -11.49 16.53
C ARG A 43 -40.44 -11.74 17.64
N ALA A 44 -40.90 -11.80 18.89
CA ALA A 44 -40.04 -12.11 20.04
C ALA A 44 -39.40 -13.49 19.82
N ALA A 45 -38.13 -13.49 19.40
CA ALA A 45 -37.33 -14.68 19.17
C ALA A 45 -36.80 -15.20 20.52
N ALA A 46 -36.73 -16.53 20.64
CA ALA A 46 -35.97 -17.18 21.72
C ALA A 46 -34.54 -16.61 21.76
N PRO A 47 -33.88 -16.54 22.94
CA PRO A 47 -32.52 -16.06 23.01
C PRO A 47 -31.65 -16.88 22.06
N PRO A 48 -30.90 -16.22 21.14
CA PRO A 48 -30.11 -16.93 20.14
C PRO A 48 -29.15 -17.89 20.85
N GLN A 49 -29.14 -19.15 20.41
CA GLN A 49 -28.06 -20.07 20.76
C GLN A 49 -26.80 -19.51 20.10
N CYS A 50 -26.04 -18.73 20.87
CA CYS A 50 -24.74 -18.22 20.48
C CYS A 50 -23.84 -19.43 20.16
N PRO A 51 -23.27 -19.59 18.95
CA PRO A 51 -22.04 -20.36 18.75
C PRO A 51 -21.08 -20.12 19.92
N GLU A 52 -20.22 -21.09 20.26
CA GLU A 52 -19.30 -21.00 21.41
C GLU A 52 -18.26 -19.87 21.25
N LEU A 53 -18.71 -18.63 21.32
CA LEU A 53 -17.93 -17.43 21.18
C LEU A 53 -17.35 -17.11 22.55
N ASP A 54 -16.03 -17.07 22.64
CA ASP A 54 -15.35 -16.79 23.90
C ASP A 54 -15.26 -15.28 24.14
N ALA A 55 -14.85 -14.53 23.12
CA ALA A 55 -14.68 -13.08 23.20
C ALA A 55 -14.57 -12.40 21.82
N VAL A 56 -14.74 -11.08 21.83
CA VAL A 56 -14.40 -10.18 20.71
C VAL A 56 -13.44 -9.11 21.22
N CYS A 57 -12.37 -8.84 20.48
CA CYS A 57 -11.45 -7.74 20.73
C CYS A 57 -11.57 -6.72 19.60
N LEU A 58 -11.87 -5.47 19.94
CA LEU A 58 -11.89 -4.35 19.00
C LEU A 58 -10.62 -3.52 19.18
N PHE A 59 -9.86 -3.34 18.11
CA PHE A 59 -8.78 -2.36 18.08
C PHE A 59 -9.38 -1.00 17.74
N THR A 60 -9.30 -0.07 18.67
CA THR A 60 -9.90 1.26 18.54
C THR A 60 -8.80 2.31 18.44
N LEU A 61 -8.81 3.10 17.36
CA LEU A 61 -8.00 4.30 17.25
C LEU A 61 -8.67 5.44 18.04
N GLN A 62 -8.00 5.88 19.09
CA GLN A 62 -8.45 6.96 19.97
C GLN A 62 -7.24 7.82 20.34
N ASN A 63 -7.37 9.14 20.20
CA ASN A 63 -6.29 10.11 20.52
C ASN A 63 -4.92 9.78 19.88
N GLY A 64 -4.91 9.22 18.67
CA GLY A 64 -3.66 8.86 17.98
C GLY A 64 -3.07 7.51 18.33
N ILE A 65 -3.72 6.71 19.19
CA ILE A 65 -3.23 5.41 19.63
C ILE A 65 -4.28 4.34 19.32
N ALA A 66 -3.86 3.21 18.75
CA ALA A 66 -4.72 2.07 18.50
C ALA A 66 -4.65 1.10 19.69
N GLU A 67 -5.71 1.06 20.50
CA GLU A 67 -5.76 0.27 21.73
C GLU A 67 -6.77 -0.90 21.60
N PRO A 68 -6.44 -2.09 22.15
CA PRO A 68 -7.36 -3.22 22.18
C PRO A 68 -8.40 -3.05 23.29
N ARG A 69 -9.66 -3.33 22.98
CA ARG A 69 -10.76 -3.47 23.95
C ARG A 69 -11.43 -4.82 23.83
N PHE A 70 -11.44 -5.57 24.93
CA PHE A 70 -12.01 -6.91 24.97
C PHE A 70 -13.45 -6.90 25.48
N PHE A 71 -14.29 -7.71 24.84
CA PHE A 71 -15.67 -7.99 25.20
C PHE A 71 -15.80 -9.49 25.41
N ASN A 72 -16.09 -9.91 26.63
CA ASN A 72 -16.20 -11.33 26.97
C ASN A 72 -17.58 -11.91 26.61
N ARG A 73 -17.71 -13.24 26.67
CA ARG A 73 -18.98 -13.94 26.41
C ARG A 73 -20.19 -13.39 27.17
N LYS A 74 -20.03 -12.97 28.43
CA LYS A 74 -21.13 -12.42 29.23
C LYS A 74 -21.64 -11.10 28.64
N GLU A 75 -20.75 -10.24 28.16
CA GLU A 75 -21.12 -8.98 27.50
C GLU A 75 -21.78 -9.24 26.14
N LEU A 76 -21.25 -10.19 25.38
CA LEU A 76 -21.78 -10.58 24.07
C LEU A 76 -23.20 -11.16 24.17
N LEU A 77 -23.47 -11.96 25.22
CA LEU A 77 -24.79 -12.54 25.47
C LEU A 77 -25.86 -11.52 25.92
N GLN A 78 -25.49 -10.30 26.31
CA GLN A 78 -26.46 -9.25 26.63
C GLN A 78 -27.18 -8.71 25.37
N GLY A 79 -26.65 -9.00 24.18
CA GLY A 79 -27.23 -8.59 22.90
C GLY A 79 -27.18 -7.08 22.65
N GLN A 80 -26.46 -6.32 23.48
CA GLN A 80 -26.23 -4.89 23.26
C GLN A 80 -25.13 -4.69 22.20
N PRO A 81 -25.19 -3.61 21.41
CA PRO A 81 -24.09 -3.26 20.52
C PRO A 81 -22.78 -3.09 21.29
N LEU A 82 -21.68 -3.54 20.70
CA LEU A 82 -20.35 -3.28 21.25
C LEU A 82 -19.98 -1.82 21.00
N GLU A 83 -19.85 -1.04 22.06
CA GLU A 83 -19.58 0.40 21.97
C GLU A 83 -18.07 0.67 21.92
N SER A 84 -17.60 1.35 20.87
CA SER A 84 -16.24 1.90 20.75
C SER A 84 -16.27 3.43 20.87
N GLN A 85 -15.30 4.01 21.59
CA GLN A 85 -15.19 5.45 21.76
C GLN A 85 -14.52 6.16 20.57
N GLY A 86 -13.88 5.41 19.67
CA GLY A 86 -13.14 5.91 18.51
C GLY A 86 -13.49 5.17 17.24
N HIS A 87 -12.56 5.13 16.28
CA HIS A 87 -12.71 4.35 15.05
C HIS A 87 -12.20 2.94 15.30
N VAL A 88 -12.98 1.92 14.94
CA VAL A 88 -12.49 0.54 14.97
C VAL A 88 -11.58 0.33 13.77
N VAL A 89 -10.33 -0.02 14.02
CA VAL A 89 -9.27 -0.22 13.00
C VAL A 89 -8.83 -1.68 12.88
N GLY A 90 -9.46 -2.56 13.67
CA GLY A 90 -9.28 -4.00 13.58
C GLY A 90 -10.20 -4.76 14.52
N VAL A 91 -10.47 -6.01 14.19
CA VAL A 91 -11.34 -6.89 14.98
C VAL A 91 -10.67 -8.26 15.09
N VAL A 92 -10.66 -8.82 16.30
CA VAL A 92 -10.27 -10.20 16.56
C VAL A 92 -11.39 -10.91 17.28
N VAL A 93 -11.77 -12.09 16.81
CA VAL A 93 -12.84 -12.91 17.37
C VAL A 93 -12.27 -14.23 17.87
N PHE A 94 -12.59 -14.61 19.10
CA PHE A 94 -12.13 -15.84 19.75
C PHE A 94 -13.29 -16.84 19.87
N GLY A 95 -13.06 -18.07 19.42
CA GLY A 95 -14.07 -19.13 19.44
C GLY A 95 -13.55 -20.47 18.90
N PRO A 96 -14.43 -21.41 18.53
CA PRO A 96 -14.03 -22.72 18.05
C PRO A 96 -13.39 -22.64 16.66
N ALA A 97 -12.59 -23.67 16.32
CA ALA A 97 -11.80 -23.69 15.10
C ALA A 97 -12.64 -23.70 13.80
N ASP A 98 -13.91 -24.10 13.88
CA ASP A 98 -14.86 -24.14 12.77
C ASP A 98 -15.75 -22.90 12.70
N LEU A 99 -15.56 -21.91 13.59
CA LEU A 99 -16.29 -20.65 13.55
C LEU A 99 -16.00 -19.91 12.25
N LYS A 100 -17.08 -19.52 11.56
CA LYS A 100 -17.02 -18.58 10.43
C LYS A 100 -17.38 -17.19 10.94
N VAL A 101 -16.56 -16.21 10.56
CA VAL A 101 -16.76 -14.80 10.91
C VAL A 101 -16.62 -13.98 9.64
N THR A 102 -17.62 -13.16 9.36
CA THR A 102 -17.58 -12.19 8.26
C THR A 102 -17.94 -10.79 8.76
N LEU A 103 -17.39 -9.79 8.07
CA LEU A 103 -17.83 -8.40 8.14
C LEU A 103 -18.15 -8.00 6.70
N ASP A 104 -19.42 -7.68 6.45
CA ASP A 104 -19.99 -7.62 5.11
C ASP A 104 -19.65 -8.92 4.32
N ASP A 105 -19.07 -8.80 3.13
CA ASP A 105 -18.65 -9.94 2.30
C ASP A 105 -17.21 -10.42 2.59
N GLN A 106 -16.57 -9.92 3.65
CA GLN A 106 -15.17 -10.21 3.95
C GLN A 106 -15.03 -11.23 5.07
N ALA A 107 -14.48 -12.40 4.73
CA ALA A 107 -14.15 -13.43 5.70
C ALA A 107 -12.92 -13.08 6.53
N PHE A 108 -12.99 -13.31 7.83
CA PHE A 108 -11.87 -13.13 8.74
C PHE A 108 -10.83 -14.23 8.50
N ARG A 109 -9.56 -13.88 8.73
CA ARG A 109 -8.45 -14.83 8.58
C ARG A 109 -8.18 -15.53 9.91
N PRO A 110 -8.00 -16.86 9.93
CA PRO A 110 -7.58 -17.55 11.14
C PRO A 110 -6.21 -17.04 11.60
N LEU A 111 -6.02 -16.92 12.90
CA LEU A 111 -4.77 -16.60 13.57
C LEU A 111 -4.17 -17.86 14.17
N GLU A 112 -2.87 -18.05 13.95
CA GLU A 112 -2.14 -19.13 14.58
C GLU A 112 -1.79 -18.77 16.03
N SER A 113 -2.06 -19.70 16.94
CA SER A 113 -1.66 -19.59 18.34
C SER A 113 -0.17 -19.93 18.48
N ASN A 114 0.57 -19.10 19.21
CA ASN A 114 1.91 -19.40 19.67
C ASN A 114 1.91 -20.56 20.68
N LYS A 115 3.09 -21.11 20.96
CA LYS A 115 3.27 -22.18 21.96
C LYS A 115 2.81 -21.78 23.37
N ASP A 116 2.86 -20.49 23.68
CA ASP A 116 2.41 -19.93 24.97
C ASP A 116 0.93 -19.53 24.97
N GLY A 117 0.19 -19.84 23.90
CA GLY A 117 -1.23 -19.52 23.75
C GLY A 117 -1.51 -18.12 23.22
N SER A 118 -0.51 -17.23 23.11
CA SER A 118 -0.71 -15.89 22.56
C SER A 118 -0.94 -15.91 21.04
N PHE A 119 -1.52 -14.85 20.50
CA PHE A 119 -1.73 -14.68 19.05
C PHE A 119 -0.89 -13.52 18.53
N MET A 120 -0.27 -13.70 17.36
CA MET A 120 0.43 -12.60 16.68
C MET A 120 -0.48 -11.99 15.63
N VAL A 121 -0.69 -10.68 15.74
CA VAL A 121 -1.40 -9.89 14.74
C VAL A 121 -0.41 -8.95 14.08
N LYS A 122 -0.36 -9.00 12.74
CA LYS A 122 0.52 -8.14 11.94
C LYS A 122 0.25 -6.65 12.26
N ASN A 123 1.31 -5.86 12.45
CA ASN A 123 1.29 -4.43 12.78
C ASN A 123 0.73 -4.04 14.17
N VAL A 124 0.12 -4.97 14.89
CA VAL A 124 -0.37 -4.78 16.26
C VAL A 124 0.58 -5.40 17.29
N GLY A 125 1.10 -6.59 16.98
CA GLY A 125 1.93 -7.37 17.89
C GLY A 125 1.18 -8.51 18.56
N ARG A 126 1.59 -8.82 19.79
CA ARG A 126 1.12 -9.99 20.54
C ARG A 126 -0.19 -9.67 21.28
N ILE A 127 -1.18 -10.53 21.12
CA ILE A 127 -2.43 -10.52 21.88
C ILE A 127 -2.41 -11.71 22.83
N ASP A 128 -2.46 -11.44 24.14
CA ASP A 128 -2.47 -12.49 25.15
C ASP A 128 -3.91 -12.86 25.55
N PRO A 129 -4.34 -14.12 25.42
CA PRO A 129 -5.65 -14.55 25.92
C PRO A 129 -5.85 -14.31 27.41
N ALA A 130 -4.78 -14.13 28.20
CA ALA A 130 -4.90 -13.71 29.59
C ALA A 130 -5.70 -12.39 29.75
N TYR A 131 -5.70 -11.52 28.74
CA TYR A 131 -6.55 -10.32 28.72
C TYR A 131 -8.05 -10.65 28.75
N LEU A 132 -8.46 -11.85 28.32
CA LEU A 132 -9.84 -12.34 28.39
C LEU A 132 -10.29 -12.67 29.82
N ALA A 133 -9.35 -12.92 30.73
CA ALA A 133 -9.65 -13.23 32.14
C ALA A 133 -9.89 -11.98 32.99
N GLY A 134 -9.86 -10.77 32.40
CA GLY A 134 -10.20 -9.52 33.09
C GLY A 134 -9.20 -9.07 34.16
N HIS A 135 -7.97 -9.61 34.16
CA HIS A 135 -6.90 -9.22 35.07
C HIS A 135 -5.68 -8.79 34.26
N PRO A 136 -5.04 -7.63 34.53
CA PRO A 136 -3.71 -7.36 34.00
C PRO A 136 -2.79 -8.50 34.45
N PRO A 137 -1.82 -8.92 33.61
CA PRO A 137 -0.94 -10.03 33.96
C PRO A 137 -0.06 -9.62 35.13
N ASP A 138 -0.47 -10.00 36.33
CA ASP A 138 0.40 -9.95 37.50
C ASP A 138 1.46 -11.06 37.30
N VAL A 139 2.73 -10.67 37.23
CA VAL A 139 3.88 -11.45 36.72
C VAL A 139 4.23 -12.68 37.58
N THR A 140 3.35 -13.12 38.50
CA THR A 140 3.64 -14.21 39.44
C THR A 140 2.54 -15.26 39.61
N SER A 141 1.46 -15.22 38.82
CA SER A 141 0.37 -16.20 38.95
C SER A 141 0.37 -17.27 37.85
N ALA A 142 1.16 -18.33 38.07
CA ALA A 142 1.08 -19.56 37.29
C ALA A 142 -0.16 -20.40 37.70
N SER A 143 -1.38 -19.90 37.44
CA SER A 143 -2.61 -20.71 37.54
C SER A 143 -3.84 -20.01 36.91
N ALA A 144 -3.80 -19.75 35.60
CA ALA A 144 -5.02 -19.48 34.83
C ALA A 144 -5.56 -20.79 34.24
N THR A 145 -6.03 -21.70 35.10
CA THR A 145 -6.62 -22.99 34.72
C THR A 145 -8.10 -22.81 34.35
N GLY A 146 -8.37 -22.25 33.17
CA GLY A 146 -9.75 -22.03 32.69
C GLY A 146 -9.99 -22.26 31.20
N PHE A 147 -9.00 -22.06 30.32
CA PHE A 147 -9.13 -22.32 28.88
C PHE A 147 -8.69 -23.74 28.54
N LYS A 148 -9.64 -24.70 28.54
CA LYS A 148 -9.39 -26.12 28.26
C LYS A 148 -9.64 -26.55 26.79
N SER A 149 -9.94 -25.62 25.89
CA SER A 149 -9.90 -25.89 24.44
C SER A 149 -8.77 -25.06 23.82
N LYS A 150 -8.20 -25.55 22.71
CA LYS A 150 -7.34 -24.72 21.85
C LYS A 150 -8.23 -23.61 21.27
N ALA A 151 -8.40 -22.52 22.01
CA ALA A 151 -9.13 -21.35 21.54
C ALA A 151 -8.54 -20.95 20.18
N SER A 152 -9.38 -20.88 19.16
CA SER A 152 -8.99 -20.36 17.86
C SER A 152 -9.33 -18.87 17.82
N ALA A 153 -8.58 -18.11 17.03
CA ALA A 153 -8.86 -16.70 16.84
C ALA A 153 -8.91 -16.39 15.34
N PHE A 154 -9.74 -15.41 14.99
CA PHE A 154 -9.93 -14.96 13.63
C PHE A 154 -9.80 -13.44 13.62
N SER A 155 -9.13 -12.87 12.63
CA SER A 155 -8.92 -11.42 12.57
C SER A 155 -9.29 -10.79 11.24
N TYR A 156 -9.71 -9.54 11.34
CA TYR A 156 -9.89 -8.63 10.22
C TYR A 156 -9.22 -7.30 10.54
N PHE A 157 -8.33 -6.88 9.64
CA PHE A 157 -7.66 -5.58 9.66
C PHE A 157 -7.68 -5.03 8.25
N PRO A 158 -7.94 -3.72 8.06
CA PRO A 158 -7.79 -3.07 6.77
C PRO A 158 -6.36 -3.22 6.24
N LYS A 159 -6.21 -3.07 4.92
CA LYS A 159 -4.90 -3.20 4.25
C LYS A 159 -3.87 -2.21 4.81
N VAL A 160 -4.31 -0.98 5.11
CA VAL A 160 -3.52 0.06 5.75
C VAL A 160 -3.86 0.10 7.24
N PHE A 161 -2.83 -0.05 8.07
CA PHE A 161 -3.00 -0.06 9.52
C PHE A 161 -3.49 1.30 10.02
N GLY A 162 -4.51 1.30 10.89
CA GLY A 162 -5.14 2.52 11.40
C GLY A 162 -6.29 3.06 10.52
N ASP A 163 -6.52 2.50 9.32
CA ASP A 163 -7.74 2.78 8.58
C ASP A 163 -8.95 2.13 9.28
N ALA A 164 -10.15 2.65 9.03
CA ALA A 164 -11.37 2.15 9.68
C ALA A 164 -11.84 0.83 9.05
N VAL A 165 -12.31 -0.12 9.87
CA VAL A 165 -12.89 -1.39 9.39
C VAL A 165 -14.16 -1.18 8.58
N ALA A 166 -14.89 -0.09 8.88
CA ALA A 166 -16.07 0.34 8.16
C ALA A 166 -16.19 1.88 8.23
N PRO A 167 -16.75 2.54 7.20
CA PRO A 167 -16.84 4.00 7.16
C PRO A 167 -17.97 4.57 8.04
N GLY A 168 -19.01 3.77 8.30
CA GLY A 168 -20.21 4.19 9.03
C GLY A 168 -20.08 4.13 10.55
N GLN A 169 -21.04 4.74 11.24
CA GLN A 169 -21.14 4.72 12.71
C GLN A 169 -21.43 3.31 13.27
N ARG A 170 -21.93 2.40 12.44
CA ARG A 170 -22.26 1.03 12.82
C ARG A 170 -21.83 0.07 11.73
N PHE A 171 -21.35 -1.10 12.14
CA PHE A 171 -21.18 -2.27 11.28
C PHE A 171 -21.59 -3.53 12.06
N GLU A 172 -21.69 -4.65 11.35
CA GLU A 172 -22.19 -5.90 11.90
C GLU A 172 -21.20 -7.03 11.61
N LEU A 173 -20.86 -7.78 12.65
CA LEU A 173 -20.13 -9.04 12.53
C LEU A 173 -21.16 -10.16 12.39
N GLN A 174 -21.04 -10.97 11.34
CA GLN A 174 -21.86 -12.16 11.17
C GLN A 174 -21.04 -13.39 11.59
N LEU A 175 -21.62 -14.21 12.45
CA LEU A 175 -21.00 -15.39 13.03
C LEU A 175 -21.81 -16.63 12.69
N GLY A 176 -21.13 -17.73 12.36
CA GLY A 176 -21.76 -19.01 12.09
C GLY A 176 -22.05 -19.26 10.61
N ASP A 177 -23.02 -20.12 10.32
CA ASP A 177 -23.37 -20.49 8.95
C ASP A 177 -24.34 -19.48 8.32
N GLU A 178 -24.45 -19.50 6.99
CA GLU A 178 -25.38 -18.64 6.24
C GLU A 178 -26.86 -18.93 6.58
N ALA A 179 -27.15 -20.13 7.11
CA ALA A 179 -28.50 -20.54 7.44
C ALA A 179 -29.01 -19.89 8.74
N ASN A 180 -28.13 -19.70 9.73
CA ASN A 180 -28.44 -19.11 11.02
C ASN A 180 -27.31 -18.17 11.49
N PRO A 181 -27.10 -17.02 10.81
CA PRO A 181 -26.06 -16.09 11.20
C PRO A 181 -26.44 -15.42 12.52
N GLN A 182 -25.54 -15.48 13.51
CA GLN A 182 -25.61 -14.61 14.67
C GLN A 182 -24.96 -13.27 14.33
N VAL A 183 -25.67 -12.19 14.60
CA VAL A 183 -25.20 -10.84 14.33
C VAL A 183 -24.76 -10.14 15.61
N ILE A 184 -23.54 -9.61 15.61
CA ILE A 184 -23.04 -8.71 16.64
C ILE A 184 -22.90 -7.31 16.05
N ALA A 185 -23.73 -6.38 16.53
CA ALA A 185 -23.61 -4.99 16.15
C ALA A 185 -22.44 -4.32 16.87
N VAL A 186 -21.65 -3.54 16.14
CA VAL A 186 -20.58 -2.69 16.69
C VAL A 186 -20.89 -1.23 16.37
N ARG A 187 -20.77 -0.35 17.36
CA ARG A 187 -20.89 1.10 17.19
C ARG A 187 -19.53 1.76 17.38
N GLN A 188 -19.22 2.70 16.50
CA GLN A 188 -17.94 3.41 16.46
C GLN A 188 -18.16 4.86 16.01
N GLN A 189 -17.10 5.66 16.03
CA GLN A 189 -17.13 6.96 15.36
C GLN A 189 -17.14 6.77 13.84
N PRO A 190 -17.98 7.51 13.09
CA PRO A 190 -17.97 7.45 11.63
C PRO A 190 -16.70 8.11 11.08
N VAL A 191 -16.27 7.65 9.90
CA VAL A 191 -15.20 8.32 9.14
C VAL A 191 -15.71 9.68 8.68
N GLN A 192 -14.94 10.73 8.98
CA GLN A 192 -15.33 12.10 8.68
C GLN A 192 -14.93 12.45 7.25
N THR A 193 -15.76 13.22 6.54
CA THR A 193 -15.40 13.74 5.22
C THR A 193 -14.91 15.17 5.37
N VAL A 194 -13.72 15.46 4.86
CA VAL A 194 -13.10 16.78 4.94
C VAL A 194 -13.29 17.49 3.60
N ALA A 195 -13.93 18.66 3.64
CA ALA A 195 -14.03 19.52 2.48
C ALA A 195 -12.73 20.32 2.33
N VAL A 196 -12.08 20.21 1.18
CA VAL A 196 -10.95 21.06 0.81
C VAL A 196 -11.48 22.34 0.19
N ALA A 197 -10.98 23.49 0.64
CA ALA A 197 -11.30 24.77 0.02
C ALA A 197 -10.83 24.72 -1.45
N GLN A 198 -11.77 24.72 -2.39
CA GLN A 198 -11.45 24.71 -3.81
C GLN A 198 -10.83 26.06 -4.17
N ASN A 199 -9.61 26.04 -4.70
CA ASN A 199 -9.14 27.15 -5.51
C ASN A 199 -9.92 27.08 -6.83
N ASN A 200 -10.76 28.10 -7.09
CA ASN A 200 -11.74 28.22 -8.18
C ASN A 200 -11.19 28.14 -9.63
N THR A 201 -9.97 27.63 -9.83
CA THR A 201 -9.25 27.69 -11.10
C THR A 201 -9.23 26.38 -11.87
N LEU A 202 -9.80 25.27 -11.37
CA LEU A 202 -9.73 23.97 -12.05
C LEU A 202 -11.10 23.28 -12.19
N PRO A 203 -11.45 22.75 -13.38
CA PRO A 203 -12.80 22.26 -13.70
C PRO A 203 -13.15 20.85 -13.19
N ASP A 204 -12.20 20.10 -12.62
CA ASP A 204 -12.41 18.68 -12.24
C ASP A 204 -12.65 18.47 -10.73
N THR A 205 -13.50 17.49 -10.41
CA THR A 205 -13.90 17.17 -9.03
C THR A 205 -12.69 16.66 -8.22
N PRO A 206 -12.22 17.38 -7.18
CA PRO A 206 -11.05 16.98 -6.40
C PRO A 206 -11.27 15.66 -5.66
N PRO A 207 -10.20 14.96 -5.25
CA PRO A 207 -10.33 13.74 -4.47
C PRO A 207 -11.02 14.02 -3.14
N LEU A 208 -11.78 13.03 -2.65
CA LEU A 208 -12.52 13.13 -1.41
C LEU A 208 -11.62 12.81 -0.22
N PHE A 209 -11.43 13.76 0.68
CA PHE A 209 -10.65 13.54 1.89
C PHE A 209 -11.50 12.88 2.97
N LYS A 210 -10.97 11.78 3.52
CA LYS A 210 -11.55 10.98 4.60
C LYS A 210 -10.64 11.05 5.80
N TYR A 211 -11.16 11.43 6.95
CA TYR A 211 -10.38 11.55 8.17
C TYR A 211 -10.81 10.49 9.18
N ILE A 212 -9.84 9.72 9.65
CA ILE A 212 -9.98 8.69 10.69
C ILE A 212 -9.22 9.20 11.92
N GLY A 213 -9.95 9.66 12.93
CA GLY A 213 -9.38 10.33 14.09
C GLY A 213 -10.37 11.20 14.86
N GLN A 214 -9.88 11.85 15.90
CA GLN A 214 -10.68 12.66 16.84
C GLN A 214 -10.23 14.11 16.96
N ARG A 215 -9.12 14.49 16.32
CA ARG A 215 -8.48 15.81 16.44
C ARG A 215 -8.76 16.75 15.27
N LEU A 216 -9.72 16.45 14.38
CA LEU A 216 -9.97 17.23 13.16
C LEU A 216 -10.17 18.73 13.46
N ASP A 217 -10.96 19.07 14.47
CA ASP A 217 -11.22 20.47 14.83
C ASP A 217 -9.96 21.20 15.31
N GLN A 218 -9.06 20.49 16.00
CA GLN A 218 -7.78 21.04 16.44
C GLN A 218 -6.83 21.25 15.25
N LEU A 219 -6.82 20.29 14.32
CA LEU A 219 -6.03 20.37 13.09
C LEU A 219 -6.49 21.52 12.19
N ARG A 220 -7.79 21.87 12.22
CA ARG A 220 -8.37 22.98 11.45
C ARG A 220 -8.49 24.29 12.22
N ALA A 221 -7.92 24.37 13.43
CA ALA A 221 -7.98 25.58 14.23
C ALA A 221 -7.37 26.78 13.47
N PRO A 222 -7.86 28.02 13.67
CA PRO A 222 -7.29 29.20 13.05
C PRO A 222 -5.79 29.32 13.30
N GLY A 223 -5.02 29.64 12.26
CA GLY A 223 -3.56 29.74 12.32
C GLY A 223 -2.81 28.44 12.01
N THR A 224 -3.51 27.33 11.75
CA THR A 224 -2.92 26.11 11.19
C THR A 224 -2.84 26.20 9.66
N GLU A 225 -1.88 25.48 9.06
CA GLU A 225 -1.73 25.36 7.60
C GLU A 225 -2.45 24.13 7.03
N PHE A 226 -3.39 23.52 7.78
CA PHE A 226 -3.93 22.21 7.44
C PHE A 226 -4.66 22.20 6.09
N ASP A 227 -5.52 23.17 5.82
CA ASP A 227 -6.24 23.26 4.54
C ASP A 227 -5.27 23.50 3.36
N ALA A 228 -4.19 24.29 3.57
CA ALA A 228 -3.15 24.49 2.57
C ALA A 228 -2.37 23.19 2.28
N ARG A 229 -2.15 22.36 3.30
CA ARG A 229 -1.55 21.02 3.17
C ARG A 229 -2.44 20.07 2.38
N LEU A 230 -3.75 20.08 2.60
CA LEU A 230 -4.69 19.28 1.79
C LEU A 230 -4.74 19.74 0.33
N ALA A 231 -4.65 21.05 0.10
CA ALA A 231 -4.51 21.60 -1.25
C ALA A 231 -3.21 21.12 -1.91
N ALA A 232 -2.09 21.12 -1.20
CA ALA A 232 -0.81 20.62 -1.70
C ALA A 232 -0.86 19.13 -2.10
N ILE A 233 -1.53 18.29 -1.29
CA ILE A 233 -1.78 16.88 -1.64
C ILE A 233 -2.60 16.80 -2.93
N THR A 234 -3.67 17.59 -3.04
CA THR A 234 -4.53 17.66 -4.23
C THR A 234 -3.73 18.06 -5.46
N ASP A 235 -2.89 19.09 -5.36
CA ASP A 235 -2.04 19.57 -6.45
C ASP A 235 -1.03 18.50 -6.91
N GLY A 236 -0.48 17.73 -5.97
CA GLY A 236 0.43 16.61 -6.25
C GLY A 236 -0.24 15.50 -7.07
N ILE A 237 -1.44 15.10 -6.65
CA ILE A 237 -2.28 14.13 -7.38
C ILE A 237 -2.57 14.67 -8.79
N ARG A 238 -3.06 15.91 -8.89
CA ARG A 238 -3.45 16.53 -10.15
C ARG A 238 -2.31 16.68 -11.13
N MET A 239 -1.10 16.96 -10.66
CA MET A 239 0.09 17.02 -11.50
C MET A 239 0.26 15.71 -12.29
N VAL A 240 0.14 14.56 -11.61
CA VAL A 240 0.29 13.24 -12.20
C VAL A 240 -0.89 12.93 -13.15
N GLU A 241 -2.12 13.11 -12.67
CA GLU A 241 -3.33 12.83 -13.46
C GLU A 241 -3.39 13.68 -14.73
N THR A 242 -2.98 14.96 -14.66
CA THR A 242 -2.91 15.87 -15.82
C THR A 242 -1.81 15.47 -16.78
N ALA A 243 -0.62 15.13 -16.28
CA ALA A 243 0.51 14.73 -17.12
C ALA A 243 0.18 13.50 -17.97
N PHE A 244 -0.64 12.59 -17.44
CA PHE A 244 -0.96 11.32 -18.07
C PHE A 244 -2.41 11.23 -18.60
N GLN A 245 -3.22 12.27 -18.39
CA GLN A 245 -4.65 12.35 -18.75
C GLN A 245 -5.44 11.13 -18.25
N ILE A 246 -5.28 10.80 -16.98
CA ILE A 246 -5.88 9.63 -16.35
C ILE A 246 -6.28 9.94 -14.91
N ASP A 247 -7.52 9.62 -14.55
CA ASP A 247 -7.97 9.64 -13.16
C ASP A 247 -7.44 8.40 -12.44
N LEU A 248 -6.70 8.62 -11.36
CA LEU A 248 -6.02 7.60 -10.57
C LEU A 248 -6.52 7.58 -9.13
N VAL A 249 -6.75 8.76 -8.55
CA VAL A 249 -7.05 8.89 -7.12
C VAL A 249 -8.38 9.63 -6.95
N ASN A 250 -9.36 8.96 -6.33
CA ASN A 250 -10.64 9.56 -5.99
C ASN A 250 -10.79 9.83 -4.49
N GLN A 251 -9.94 9.24 -3.65
CA GLN A 251 -10.03 9.34 -2.19
C GLN A 251 -8.64 9.49 -1.55
N VAL A 252 -8.56 10.36 -0.55
CA VAL A 252 -7.38 10.51 0.31
C VAL A 252 -7.80 10.21 1.73
N HIS A 253 -7.17 9.23 2.37
CA HIS A 253 -7.41 8.88 3.77
C HIS A 253 -6.34 9.53 4.64
N LEU A 254 -6.77 10.26 5.67
CA LEU A 254 -5.95 10.90 6.67
C LEU A 254 -6.10 10.11 7.96
N ILE A 255 -5.06 9.36 8.34
CA ILE A 255 -5.07 8.52 9.54
C ILE A 255 -4.39 9.29 10.67
N ASP A 256 -5.17 9.66 11.67
CA ASP A 256 -4.71 10.33 12.88
C ASP A 256 -4.13 9.32 13.87
N MET A 257 -2.97 8.78 13.54
CA MET A 257 -2.22 7.84 14.38
C MET A 257 -0.80 8.37 14.60
N ASN A 258 -0.36 8.37 15.86
CA ASN A 258 0.92 8.90 16.28
C ASN A 258 2.07 7.95 15.88
N GLU A 259 3.30 8.49 15.87
CA GLU A 259 4.56 7.74 15.65
C GLU A 259 4.65 7.03 14.29
N LYS A 260 3.79 7.42 13.34
CA LYS A 260 3.81 6.96 11.96
C LYS A 260 3.97 8.16 11.06
N ASN A 261 5.10 8.17 10.35
CA ASN A 261 5.39 9.18 9.36
C ASN A 261 5.58 8.50 8.00
N ASN A 262 4.48 8.12 7.36
CA ASN A 262 4.50 7.59 6.01
C ASN A 262 3.24 7.97 5.20
N ALA A 263 3.38 7.91 3.88
CA ALA A 263 2.27 7.84 2.94
C ALA A 263 2.25 6.44 2.32
N LEU A 264 1.07 5.97 1.89
CA LEU A 264 0.88 4.61 1.43
C LEU A 264 -0.14 4.57 0.28
N THR A 265 0.06 3.61 -0.60
CA THR A 265 -0.84 3.27 -1.70
C THR A 265 -1.07 1.76 -1.73
N SER A 266 -2.22 1.30 -2.21
CA SER A 266 -2.53 -0.12 -2.31
C SER A 266 -3.15 -0.49 -3.65
N GLU A 267 -2.63 -1.57 -4.26
CA GLU A 267 -3.18 -2.14 -5.49
C GLU A 267 -4.66 -2.53 -5.33
N GLY A 268 -5.44 -2.21 -6.37
CA GLY A 268 -6.88 -2.48 -6.43
C GLY A 268 -7.76 -1.45 -5.71
N SER A 269 -7.18 -0.34 -5.24
CA SER A 269 -7.91 0.81 -4.72
C SER A 269 -7.57 2.06 -5.54
N SER A 270 -8.46 3.05 -5.57
CA SER A 270 -8.19 4.40 -6.11
C SER A 270 -7.94 5.40 -4.99
N SER A 271 -7.34 4.93 -3.90
CA SER A 271 -7.12 5.68 -2.67
C SER A 271 -5.63 5.81 -2.38
N ILE A 272 -5.26 6.89 -1.69
CA ILE A 272 -3.96 7.05 -1.06
C ILE A 272 -4.16 7.37 0.42
N TRP A 273 -3.22 6.97 1.26
CA TRP A 273 -3.29 7.15 2.71
C TRP A 273 -2.11 7.99 3.19
N PHE A 274 -2.39 8.96 4.05
CA PHE A 274 -1.39 9.73 4.77
C PHE A 274 -1.61 9.55 6.26
N TYR A 275 -0.56 9.21 7.00
CA TYR A 275 -0.58 9.43 8.44
C TYR A 275 -0.47 10.92 8.74
N ILE A 276 -1.12 11.36 9.82
CA ILE A 276 -1.27 12.79 10.10
C ILE A 276 0.07 13.51 10.27
N GLU A 277 1.07 12.84 10.87
CA GLU A 277 2.41 13.42 11.03
C GLU A 277 3.07 13.71 9.67
N THR A 278 2.81 12.87 8.66
CA THR A 278 3.26 13.10 7.27
C THR A 278 2.54 14.27 6.61
N VAL A 279 1.32 14.58 7.03
CA VAL A 279 0.63 15.79 6.55
C VAL A 279 1.23 17.04 7.20
N LEU A 280 1.55 16.98 8.50
CA LEU A 280 1.90 18.15 9.30
C LEU A 280 3.39 18.52 9.30
N ASN A 281 4.29 17.55 9.21
CA ASN A 281 5.72 17.79 9.42
C ASN A 281 6.48 18.25 8.17
N PRO A 282 6.28 17.66 6.97
CA PRO A 282 6.97 18.08 5.77
C PRO A 282 6.64 19.52 5.36
N SER A 283 7.48 20.09 4.50
CA SER A 283 7.13 21.34 3.82
C SER A 283 5.94 21.12 2.87
N ILE A 284 5.19 22.18 2.54
CA ILE A 284 4.09 22.14 1.56
C ILE A 284 4.54 21.53 0.23
N GLU A 285 5.74 21.91 -0.24
CA GLU A 285 6.31 21.41 -1.48
C GLU A 285 6.72 19.93 -1.39
N GLU A 286 7.26 19.50 -0.25
CA GLU A 286 7.58 18.10 -0.01
C GLU A 286 6.30 17.26 0.02
N LEU A 287 5.26 17.72 0.73
CA LEU A 287 3.97 17.03 0.78
C LEU A 287 3.31 16.90 -0.60
N ARG A 288 3.39 17.96 -1.43
CA ARG A 288 2.94 17.93 -2.83
C ARG A 288 3.65 16.83 -3.63
N ARG A 289 4.96 16.69 -3.46
CA ARG A 289 5.76 15.66 -4.15
C ARG A 289 5.49 14.26 -3.60
N MET A 290 5.28 14.11 -2.30
CA MET A 290 4.86 12.83 -1.71
C MET A 290 3.52 12.37 -2.29
N ALA A 291 2.55 13.28 -2.43
CA ALA A 291 1.28 12.95 -3.07
C ALA A 291 1.42 12.57 -4.55
N ALA A 292 2.32 13.23 -5.29
CA ALA A 292 2.66 12.83 -6.65
C ALA A 292 3.28 11.42 -6.70
N HIS A 293 4.19 11.10 -5.77
CA HIS A 293 4.80 9.77 -5.66
C HIS A 293 3.76 8.66 -5.40
N GLU A 294 2.89 8.84 -4.41
CA GLU A 294 1.81 7.88 -4.13
C GLU A 294 0.84 7.72 -5.30
N THR A 295 0.56 8.82 -6.01
CA THR A 295 -0.28 8.77 -7.22
C THR A 295 0.40 8.02 -8.36
N LEU A 296 1.73 8.09 -8.46
CA LEU A 296 2.50 7.32 -9.44
C LEU A 296 2.48 5.81 -9.14
N HIS A 297 2.46 5.39 -7.87
CA HIS A 297 2.20 3.97 -7.55
C HIS A 297 0.86 3.51 -8.13
N GLN A 298 -0.19 4.34 -8.05
CA GLN A 298 -1.48 4.01 -8.68
C GLN A 298 -1.37 3.86 -10.20
N LEU A 299 -0.57 4.70 -10.86
CA LEU A 299 -0.29 4.55 -12.30
C LEU A 299 0.43 3.22 -12.60
N VAL A 300 1.47 2.88 -11.82
CA VAL A 300 2.24 1.64 -11.96
C VAL A 300 1.32 0.41 -11.81
N TYR A 301 0.43 0.41 -10.81
CA TYR A 301 -0.58 -0.64 -10.61
C TYR A 301 -1.57 -0.70 -11.77
N ARG A 302 -2.10 0.45 -12.19
CA ARG A 302 -3.09 0.54 -13.27
C ARG A 302 -2.54 0.01 -14.60
N LEU A 303 -1.28 0.29 -14.89
CA LEU A 303 -0.56 -0.17 -16.08
C LEU A 303 0.05 -1.57 -15.90
N ARG A 304 -0.02 -2.15 -14.70
CA ARG A 304 0.54 -3.46 -14.34
C ARG A 304 2.02 -3.59 -14.69
N LEU A 305 2.81 -2.51 -14.56
CA LEU A 305 4.21 -2.52 -15.01
C LEU A 305 5.06 -3.54 -14.24
N THR A 306 4.75 -3.78 -12.97
CA THR A 306 5.39 -4.78 -12.11
C THR A 306 5.13 -6.23 -12.55
N HIS A 307 4.14 -6.47 -13.43
CA HIS A 307 3.85 -7.79 -14.00
C HIS A 307 4.68 -8.11 -15.24
N SER A 308 5.37 -7.12 -15.83
CA SER A 308 6.25 -7.34 -16.98
C SER A 308 7.45 -8.18 -16.57
N SER A 309 7.58 -9.37 -17.17
CA SER A 309 8.74 -10.25 -16.96
C SER A 309 10.05 -9.55 -17.34
N ARG A 310 10.01 -8.69 -18.35
CA ARG A 310 11.17 -7.89 -18.78
C ARG A 310 11.54 -6.85 -17.72
N ALA A 311 10.56 -6.20 -17.09
CA ALA A 311 10.82 -5.24 -16.03
C ALA A 311 11.45 -5.91 -14.80
N ARG A 312 10.95 -7.09 -14.42
CA ARG A 312 11.53 -7.90 -13.34
C ARG A 312 12.96 -8.35 -13.64
N GLN A 313 13.23 -8.78 -14.88
CA GLN A 313 14.58 -9.14 -15.32
C GLN A 313 15.53 -7.94 -15.27
N PHE A 314 15.11 -6.80 -15.80
CA PHE A 314 15.92 -5.59 -15.77
C PHE A 314 16.24 -5.12 -14.35
N PHE A 315 15.26 -5.12 -13.45
CA PHE A 315 15.50 -4.79 -12.05
C PHE A 315 16.43 -5.78 -11.35
N ALA A 316 16.33 -7.08 -11.65
CA ALA A 316 17.29 -8.08 -11.18
C ALA A 316 18.71 -7.83 -11.71
N ASP A 317 18.84 -7.37 -12.96
CA ASP A 317 20.12 -7.00 -13.58
C ASP A 317 20.73 -5.74 -12.95
N LEU A 318 19.90 -4.73 -12.62
CA LEU A 318 20.33 -3.54 -11.89
C LEU A 318 20.85 -3.89 -10.49
N TRP A 319 20.18 -4.83 -9.81
CA TRP A 319 20.64 -5.40 -8.55
C TRP A 319 21.92 -6.23 -8.70
N GLY A 320 22.18 -6.77 -9.89
CA GLY A 320 23.31 -7.65 -10.17
C GLY A 320 23.09 -9.08 -9.66
N LEU A 321 21.84 -9.53 -9.60
CA LEU A 321 21.51 -10.89 -9.14
C LEU A 321 22.01 -11.92 -10.16
N ASP A 322 22.78 -12.89 -9.69
CA ASP A 322 23.35 -13.96 -10.51
C ASP A 322 22.24 -14.75 -11.23
N ALA A 323 22.52 -15.16 -12.47
CA ALA A 323 21.59 -15.82 -13.38
C ALA A 323 20.94 -17.08 -12.77
N LEU A 324 21.67 -17.80 -11.92
CA LEU A 324 21.24 -19.06 -11.29
C LEU A 324 20.87 -18.88 -9.82
N SER A 325 20.87 -17.66 -9.29
CA SER A 325 20.54 -17.40 -7.89
C SER A 325 19.04 -17.58 -7.60
N VAL A 326 18.74 -18.07 -6.40
CA VAL A 326 17.36 -18.15 -5.87
C VAL A 326 16.73 -16.75 -5.81
N ALA A 327 17.51 -15.72 -5.45
CA ALA A 327 17.06 -14.34 -5.41
C ALA A 327 16.61 -13.84 -6.80
N ARG A 328 17.36 -14.13 -7.86
CA ARG A 328 16.95 -13.79 -9.23
C ARG A 328 15.69 -14.56 -9.63
N PHE A 329 15.65 -15.86 -9.35
CA PHE A 329 14.47 -16.68 -9.65
C PHE A 329 13.21 -16.11 -8.97
N GLN A 330 13.29 -15.77 -7.69
CA GLN A 330 12.21 -15.12 -6.95
C GLN A 330 11.83 -13.79 -7.59
N MET A 331 12.77 -12.87 -7.80
CA MET A 331 12.50 -11.57 -8.41
C MET A 331 11.82 -11.70 -9.80
N VAL A 332 12.30 -12.58 -10.68
CA VAL A 332 11.72 -12.75 -12.01
C VAL A 332 10.33 -13.38 -11.96
N THR A 333 10.08 -14.34 -11.07
CA THR A 333 8.82 -15.08 -11.00
C THR A 333 7.73 -14.39 -10.18
N THR A 334 8.10 -13.76 -9.07
CA THR A 334 7.15 -13.14 -8.12
C THR A 334 7.20 -11.61 -8.15
N GLY A 335 8.23 -11.00 -8.74
CA GLY A 335 8.46 -9.55 -8.67
C GLY A 335 9.07 -9.08 -7.35
N TRP A 336 9.48 -10.00 -6.48
CA TRP A 336 10.01 -9.70 -5.15
C TRP A 336 11.11 -10.68 -4.74
N PHE A 337 12.10 -10.19 -4.00
CA PHE A 337 13.04 -11.03 -3.25
C PHE A 337 13.41 -10.31 -1.95
N ASP A 338 13.88 -11.08 -0.96
CA ASP A 338 14.29 -10.53 0.32
C ASP A 338 15.72 -9.99 0.24
N SER A 339 15.84 -8.69 0.00
CA SER A 339 17.14 -8.00 -0.06
C SER A 339 17.86 -7.95 1.29
N SER A 340 17.11 -7.96 2.40
CA SER A 340 17.66 -7.87 3.76
C SER A 340 18.38 -9.15 4.19
N ASN A 341 17.86 -10.31 3.77
CA ASN A 341 18.47 -11.61 4.02
C ASN A 341 19.63 -11.93 3.06
N ALA A 342 19.74 -11.21 1.94
CA ALA A 342 20.74 -11.50 0.92
C ALA A 342 22.13 -10.92 1.23
N SER A 343 22.27 -9.96 2.16
CA SER A 343 23.53 -9.19 2.37
C SER A 343 24.14 -8.64 1.07
N LEU A 344 23.30 -8.39 0.06
CA LEU A 344 23.72 -7.91 -1.25
C LEU A 344 23.58 -6.38 -1.29
N SER A 345 24.55 -5.73 -1.91
CA SER A 345 24.39 -4.34 -2.36
C SER A 345 24.06 -4.32 -3.86
N PRO A 346 23.19 -3.40 -4.31
CA PRO A 346 22.87 -3.32 -5.73
C PRO A 346 24.11 -2.98 -6.56
N LYS A 347 24.38 -3.76 -7.62
CA LYS A 347 25.46 -3.46 -8.60
C LYS A 347 25.32 -2.06 -9.20
N SER A 348 24.10 -1.57 -9.34
CA SER A 348 23.76 -0.25 -9.88
C SER A 348 23.36 0.74 -8.78
N GLY A 349 23.97 0.65 -7.59
CA GLY A 349 23.66 1.50 -6.44
C GLY A 349 23.68 3.01 -6.75
N LEU A 350 24.57 3.45 -7.66
CA LEU A 350 24.59 4.84 -8.12
C LEU A 350 23.30 5.25 -8.85
N PHE A 351 22.73 4.38 -9.68
CA PHE A 351 21.50 4.67 -10.42
C PHE A 351 20.32 4.81 -9.47
N PHE A 352 20.13 3.83 -8.58
CA PHE A 352 19.09 3.89 -7.54
C PHE A 352 19.24 5.14 -6.67
N ALA A 353 20.47 5.44 -6.22
CA ALA A 353 20.72 6.65 -5.47
C ALA A 353 20.38 7.91 -6.28
N PHE A 354 20.72 7.96 -7.56
CA PHE A 354 20.46 9.13 -8.41
C PHE A 354 18.97 9.39 -8.64
N ILE A 355 18.16 8.34 -8.80
CA ILE A 355 16.71 8.48 -9.04
C ILE A 355 15.90 8.61 -7.74
N ASN A 356 16.49 8.32 -6.58
CA ASN A 356 15.85 8.57 -5.29
C ASN A 356 15.52 10.07 -5.14
N GLU A 357 14.35 10.34 -4.60
CA GLU A 357 13.78 11.68 -4.47
C GLU A 357 14.69 12.61 -3.68
N LYS A 358 15.33 12.14 -2.60
CA LYS A 358 16.31 12.93 -1.83
C LYS A 358 17.48 13.48 -2.64
N ASN A 359 17.87 12.80 -3.73
CA ASN A 359 18.98 13.22 -4.58
C ASN A 359 18.49 13.95 -5.83
N PHE A 360 17.35 13.54 -6.40
CA PHE A 360 16.83 14.16 -7.62
C PHE A 360 16.00 15.43 -7.34
N MET A 361 15.35 15.51 -6.19
CA MET A 361 14.45 16.59 -5.78
C MET A 361 14.92 17.21 -4.47
N HIS A 362 15.63 18.33 -4.57
CA HIS A 362 16.15 19.03 -3.39
C HIS A 362 15.05 19.33 -2.35
N GLY A 363 15.36 19.07 -1.08
CA GLY A 363 14.46 19.26 0.05
C GLY A 363 13.53 18.09 0.38
N MET A 364 13.68 16.93 -0.29
CA MET A 364 12.94 15.71 0.06
C MET A 364 13.76 14.77 0.95
N HIS A 365 13.09 14.13 1.91
CA HIS A 365 13.73 13.20 2.85
C HIS A 365 13.56 11.70 2.47
N GLY A 366 12.98 11.40 1.30
CA GLY A 366 12.63 10.03 0.88
C GLY A 366 13.50 9.41 -0.22
N GLY A 367 13.26 8.12 -0.45
CA GLY A 367 13.70 7.41 -1.65
C GLY A 367 14.20 6.00 -1.38
N HIS A 368 13.46 5.05 -1.93
CA HIS A 368 13.59 3.61 -1.73
C HIS A 368 13.57 2.85 -3.06
N SER A 369 14.05 3.49 -4.13
CA SER A 369 13.98 2.93 -5.50
C SER A 369 14.69 1.58 -5.69
N HIS A 370 15.50 1.14 -4.73
CA HIS A 370 16.13 -0.17 -4.74
C HIS A 370 15.34 -1.24 -3.98
N ASP A 371 14.41 -0.87 -3.09
CA ASP A 371 13.76 -1.78 -2.14
C ASP A 371 12.95 -2.86 -2.86
N ASN A 372 12.22 -2.48 -3.92
CA ASN A 372 11.47 -3.39 -4.76
C ASN A 372 11.19 -2.77 -6.15
N LEU A 373 10.65 -3.58 -7.07
CA LEU A 373 10.36 -3.16 -8.44
C LEU A 373 9.31 -2.05 -8.52
N ASP A 374 8.35 -2.03 -7.60
CA ASP A 374 7.29 -1.02 -7.57
C ASP A 374 7.87 0.36 -7.24
N GLU A 375 8.65 0.47 -6.16
CA GLU A 375 9.39 1.69 -5.79
C GLU A 375 10.35 2.13 -6.90
N PHE A 376 11.05 1.20 -7.54
CA PHE A 376 11.92 1.53 -8.68
C PHE A 376 11.15 2.22 -9.80
N LEU A 377 10.04 1.62 -10.24
CA LEU A 377 9.24 2.13 -11.34
C LEU A 377 8.60 3.48 -10.97
N THR A 378 8.07 3.60 -9.75
CA THR A 378 7.48 4.84 -9.24
C THR A 378 8.53 5.95 -9.19
N SER A 379 9.65 5.76 -8.48
CA SER A 379 10.71 6.78 -8.38
C SER A 379 11.26 7.15 -9.76
N PHE A 380 11.46 6.17 -10.65
CA PHE A 380 11.95 6.46 -11.99
C PHE A 380 10.95 7.30 -12.80
N ILE A 381 9.66 6.94 -12.84
CA ILE A 381 8.65 7.74 -13.54
C ILE A 381 8.53 9.13 -12.89
N HIS A 382 8.72 9.22 -11.58
CA HIS A 382 8.70 10.48 -10.87
C HIS A 382 9.81 11.42 -11.34
N THR A 383 11.03 10.92 -11.63
CA THR A 383 12.08 11.76 -12.21
C THR A 383 11.74 12.23 -13.63
N LEU A 384 10.98 11.44 -14.40
CA LEU A 384 10.54 11.83 -15.75
C LEU A 384 9.56 13.00 -15.74
N LEU A 385 8.75 13.16 -14.68
CA LEU A 385 7.89 14.34 -14.51
C LEU A 385 8.67 15.64 -14.31
N TYR A 386 9.92 15.54 -13.88
CA TYR A 386 10.82 16.67 -13.64
C TYR A 386 12.11 16.55 -14.47
N LEU A 387 11.98 16.04 -15.70
CA LEU A 387 13.12 15.71 -16.55
C LEU A 387 14.00 16.93 -16.88
N GLU A 388 13.45 18.14 -16.79
CA GLU A 388 14.21 19.39 -16.90
C GLU A 388 15.31 19.52 -15.84
N LYS A 389 15.18 18.83 -14.70
CA LYS A 389 16.20 18.80 -13.64
C LYS A 389 17.33 17.80 -13.90
N LEU A 390 17.22 16.94 -14.92
CA LEU A 390 18.22 15.91 -15.19
C LEU A 390 19.62 16.50 -15.44
N VAL A 391 19.72 17.54 -16.27
CA VAL A 391 21.01 18.19 -16.59
C VAL A 391 21.67 18.81 -15.35
N PRO A 392 20.99 19.70 -14.58
CA PRO A 392 21.60 20.24 -13.37
C PRO A 392 21.93 19.15 -12.34
N ASN A 393 21.07 18.13 -12.18
CA ASN A 393 21.31 17.04 -11.23
C ASN A 393 22.53 16.18 -11.60
N LEU A 394 22.85 16.01 -12.90
CA LEU A 394 24.08 15.32 -13.34
C LEU A 394 25.37 16.08 -12.98
N GLN A 395 25.28 17.33 -12.55
CA GLN A 395 26.41 18.14 -12.08
C GLN A 395 26.53 18.16 -10.56
N LEU A 396 25.52 17.67 -9.84
CA LEU A 396 25.52 17.65 -8.38
C LEU A 396 26.10 16.34 -7.83
N PRO A 397 26.71 16.36 -6.64
CA PRO A 397 27.08 15.15 -5.93
C PRO A 397 25.85 14.29 -5.57
N VAL A 398 25.99 12.97 -5.64
CA VAL A 398 24.93 12.00 -5.31
C VAL A 398 25.20 11.35 -3.96
N ASN A 399 24.23 11.40 -3.06
CA ASN A 399 24.34 10.73 -1.77
C ASN A 399 23.98 9.25 -1.92
N LEU A 400 24.97 8.37 -1.85
CA LEU A 400 24.79 6.91 -2.00
C LEU A 400 24.14 6.26 -0.77
N SER A 401 24.51 6.71 0.42
CA SER A 401 23.91 6.28 1.68
C SER A 401 24.08 7.37 2.74
N SER A 402 23.39 7.26 3.87
CA SER A 402 23.55 8.17 5.02
C SER A 402 24.94 8.08 5.67
N ALA A 403 25.69 7.01 5.42
CA ALA A 403 27.00 6.75 6.01
C ALA A 403 28.17 7.01 5.05
N HIS A 404 27.92 7.26 3.76
CA HIS A 404 28.94 7.51 2.77
C HIS A 404 28.92 8.97 2.30
N PRO A 405 30.10 9.57 2.03
CA PRO A 405 30.16 10.91 1.49
C PRO A 405 29.48 10.96 0.11
N ALA A 406 28.92 12.13 -0.21
CA ALA A 406 28.35 12.37 -1.53
C ALA A 406 29.40 12.12 -2.63
N GLN A 407 29.04 11.35 -3.64
CA GLN A 407 29.92 11.05 -4.77
C GLN A 407 29.73 12.11 -5.87
N THR A 408 30.80 12.82 -6.23
CA THR A 408 30.82 13.63 -7.45
C THR A 408 30.89 12.71 -8.67
N LEU A 409 29.98 12.93 -9.63
CA LEU A 409 29.91 12.12 -10.85
C LEU A 409 31.05 12.49 -11.81
N ASN A 410 31.80 11.50 -12.28
CA ASN A 410 32.71 11.68 -13.42
C ASN A 410 31.95 11.53 -14.76
N ASP A 411 32.61 11.72 -15.90
CA ASP A 411 31.93 11.66 -17.20
C ASP A 411 31.42 10.26 -17.57
N ASP A 412 32.08 9.21 -17.11
CA ASP A 412 31.63 7.83 -17.33
C ASP A 412 30.39 7.51 -16.47
N ASP A 413 30.36 7.96 -15.22
CA ASP A 413 29.20 7.85 -14.34
C ASP A 413 27.98 8.53 -14.99
N ARG A 414 28.17 9.75 -15.50
CA ARG A 414 27.11 10.53 -16.15
C ARG A 414 26.62 9.88 -17.43
N ARG A 415 27.53 9.34 -18.26
CA ARG A 415 27.17 8.59 -19.47
C ARG A 415 26.35 7.35 -19.10
N ARG A 416 26.80 6.60 -18.11
CA ARG A 416 26.13 5.38 -17.63
C ARG A 416 24.74 5.67 -17.06
N LEU A 417 24.58 6.76 -16.30
CA LEU A 417 23.26 7.22 -15.83
C LEU A 417 22.33 7.52 -17.01
N LEU A 418 22.79 8.25 -18.03
CA LEU A 418 21.98 8.52 -19.22
C LEU A 418 21.62 7.25 -20.00
N ASP A 419 22.54 6.28 -20.10
CA ASP A 419 22.27 4.98 -20.71
C ASP A 419 21.18 4.23 -19.94
N TRP A 420 21.27 4.15 -18.62
CA TRP A 420 20.22 3.55 -17.79
C TRP A 420 18.87 4.27 -17.88
N TYR A 421 18.85 5.60 -18.01
CA TYR A 421 17.60 6.34 -18.26
C TYR A 421 16.97 5.90 -19.59
N LYS A 422 17.75 5.84 -20.68
CA LYS A 422 17.26 5.39 -22.00
C LYS A 422 16.73 3.96 -21.95
N GLU A 423 17.47 3.05 -21.33
CA GLU A 423 17.07 1.64 -21.16
C GLU A 423 15.79 1.52 -20.34
N SER A 424 15.67 2.25 -19.23
CA SER A 424 14.51 2.22 -18.35
C SER A 424 13.26 2.79 -19.02
N ILE A 425 13.38 3.87 -19.80
CA ILE A 425 12.26 4.41 -20.59
C ILE A 425 11.82 3.39 -21.64
N GLN A 426 12.75 2.81 -22.39
CA GLN A 426 12.45 1.82 -23.43
C GLN A 426 11.79 0.58 -22.84
N LEU A 427 12.22 0.14 -21.66
CA LEU A 427 11.62 -0.96 -20.92
C LEU A 427 10.16 -0.68 -20.57
N ILE A 428 9.87 0.52 -20.05
CA ILE A 428 8.49 0.90 -19.68
C ILE A 428 7.61 0.96 -20.93
N MET A 429 8.09 1.54 -22.03
CA MET A 429 7.35 1.57 -23.30
C MET A 429 6.96 0.14 -23.74
N GLN A 430 7.91 -0.80 -23.72
CA GLN A 430 7.66 -2.19 -24.10
C GLN A 430 6.72 -2.92 -23.12
N ALA A 431 6.83 -2.64 -21.82
CA ALA A 431 5.94 -3.23 -20.82
C ALA A 431 4.49 -2.82 -21.07
N VAL A 432 4.25 -1.54 -21.41
CA VAL A 432 2.92 -1.01 -21.74
C VAL A 432 2.36 -1.67 -23.01
N GLU A 433 3.16 -1.85 -24.06
CA GLU A 433 2.75 -2.53 -25.31
C GLU A 433 2.28 -3.98 -25.07
N THR A 434 2.97 -4.71 -24.19
CA THR A 434 2.64 -6.11 -23.87
C THR A 434 1.44 -6.26 -22.93
N GLY A 435 1.01 -5.18 -22.26
CA GLY A 435 -0.05 -5.18 -21.25
C GLY A 435 -1.48 -5.33 -21.79
N GLY A 436 -1.66 -5.29 -23.12
CA GLY A 436 -2.84 -5.79 -23.85
C GLY A 436 -4.21 -5.58 -23.19
N THR A 437 -4.66 -4.33 -23.02
CA THR A 437 -6.06 -4.07 -22.63
C THR A 437 -6.91 -3.79 -23.88
N ARG A 438 -8.01 -4.53 -24.06
CA ARG A 438 -8.95 -4.41 -25.20
C ARG A 438 -9.99 -3.28 -25.04
N ASN A 439 -9.74 -2.29 -24.18
CA ASN A 439 -10.69 -1.22 -23.90
C ASN A 439 -10.25 0.06 -24.64
N PRO A 440 -11.09 0.65 -25.52
CA PRO A 440 -10.73 1.86 -26.29
C PRO A 440 -10.32 3.07 -25.42
N SER A 441 -10.92 3.22 -24.24
CA SER A 441 -10.54 4.28 -23.29
C SER A 441 -9.19 4.00 -22.62
N ALA A 442 -8.83 2.72 -22.43
CA ALA A 442 -7.51 2.33 -21.97
C ALA A 442 -6.47 2.52 -23.08
N GLU A 443 -6.82 2.20 -24.34
CA GLU A 443 -5.95 2.43 -25.50
C GLU A 443 -5.60 3.91 -25.68
N MET A 444 -6.57 4.83 -25.56
CA MET A 444 -6.31 6.27 -25.68
C MET A 444 -5.36 6.77 -24.58
N ARG A 445 -5.57 6.35 -23.32
CA ARG A 445 -4.70 6.70 -22.19
C ARG A 445 -3.29 6.12 -22.33
N MET A 446 -3.18 4.90 -22.85
CA MET A 446 -1.89 4.26 -23.16
C MET A 446 -1.12 5.05 -24.23
N ARG A 447 -1.81 5.64 -25.23
CA ARG A 447 -1.15 6.51 -26.24
C ARG A 447 -0.61 7.79 -25.63
N THR A 448 -1.33 8.43 -24.71
CA THR A 448 -0.83 9.63 -24.03
C THR A 448 0.42 9.32 -23.22
N PHE A 449 0.41 8.21 -22.46
CA PHE A 449 1.58 7.77 -21.70
C PHE A 449 2.76 7.40 -22.61
N ASP A 450 2.53 6.68 -23.70
CA ASP A 450 3.58 6.34 -24.66
C ASP A 450 4.19 7.60 -25.32
N ALA A 451 3.36 8.55 -25.74
CA ALA A 451 3.83 9.83 -26.28
C ALA A 451 4.66 10.61 -25.25
N PHE A 452 4.27 10.60 -23.98
CA PHE A 452 5.07 11.17 -22.89
C PHE A 452 6.45 10.50 -22.82
N LEU A 453 6.51 9.16 -22.79
CA LEU A 453 7.77 8.42 -22.71
C LEU A 453 8.66 8.66 -23.93
N GLN A 454 8.09 8.72 -25.14
CA GLN A 454 8.82 9.05 -26.36
C GLN A 454 9.46 10.44 -26.27
N ASN A 455 8.71 11.44 -25.78
CA ASN A 455 9.23 12.79 -25.58
C ASN A 455 10.36 12.82 -24.54
N CYS A 456 10.19 12.11 -23.41
CA CYS A 456 11.24 11.97 -22.39
C CYS A 456 12.51 11.33 -22.97
N ARG A 457 12.37 10.24 -23.72
CA ARG A 457 13.50 9.56 -24.36
C ARG A 457 14.24 10.49 -25.32
N ALA A 458 13.51 11.20 -26.19
CA ALA A 458 14.12 12.14 -27.12
C ALA A 458 14.85 13.29 -26.41
N LEU A 459 14.36 13.73 -25.24
CA LEU A 459 15.07 14.73 -24.43
C LEU A 459 16.36 14.17 -23.82
N VAL A 460 16.33 12.95 -23.28
CA VAL A 460 17.54 12.28 -22.75
C VAL A 460 18.59 12.08 -23.86
N GLU A 461 18.17 11.65 -25.06
CA GLU A 461 19.06 11.49 -26.21
C GLU A 461 19.70 12.82 -26.65
N ARG A 462 18.95 13.93 -26.64
CA ARG A 462 19.50 15.27 -26.91
C ARG A 462 20.52 15.71 -25.85
N ILE A 463 20.27 15.41 -24.58
CA ILE A 463 21.20 15.71 -23.48
C ILE A 463 22.51 14.93 -23.67
N ASP A 464 22.43 13.64 -23.99
CA ASP A 464 23.60 12.79 -24.26
C ASP A 464 24.40 13.31 -25.48
N ALA A 465 23.73 13.60 -26.60
CA ALA A 465 24.36 14.10 -27.81
C ALA A 465 25.04 15.46 -27.62
N GLY A 466 24.38 16.40 -26.92
CA GLY A 466 24.93 17.73 -26.62
C GLY A 466 26.23 17.66 -25.83
N ARG A 467 26.35 16.72 -24.88
CA ARG A 467 27.59 16.50 -24.12
C ARG A 467 28.72 15.95 -24.98
N ARG A 468 28.43 15.01 -25.89
CA ARG A 468 29.44 14.45 -26.80
C ARG A 468 30.00 15.52 -27.75
N GLY A 469 29.15 16.45 -28.20
CA GLY A 469 29.56 17.59 -29.03
C GLY A 469 30.47 18.58 -28.31
N SER A 470 30.24 18.84 -27.02
CA SER A 470 31.08 19.75 -26.23
C SER A 470 32.47 19.18 -25.90
N VAL A 471 32.61 17.85 -25.77
CA VAL A 471 33.90 17.20 -25.51
C VAL A 471 34.78 17.15 -26.78
N SER A 472 34.18 16.98 -27.97
CA SER A 472 34.91 16.91 -29.23
C SER A 472 35.61 18.22 -29.62
N ILE A 473 35.12 19.38 -29.16
CA ILE A 473 35.70 20.69 -29.47
C ILE A 473 36.90 21.02 -28.54
N LEU A 474 36.99 20.34 -27.39
CA LEU A 474 38.08 20.53 -26.43
C LEU A 474 39.23 19.53 -26.61
N SER A 475 39.07 18.47 -27.40
CA SER A 475 40.15 17.53 -27.74
C SER A 475 40.90 17.87 -29.03
N GLU A 476 40.51 18.93 -29.74
CA GLU A 476 41.16 19.42 -30.97
C GLU A 476 41.84 20.80 -30.78
N ARG A 477 42.14 21.21 -29.54
CA ARG A 477 42.93 22.42 -29.25
C ARG A 477 44.20 22.11 -28.49
#